data_AF-A0A3M6APR5-F1
#
_entry.id   AF-A0A3M6APR5-F1
#
_cell.length_a   1.000
_cell.length_b   1.000
_cell.length_c   1.000
_cell.angle_alpha   90.00
_cell.angle_beta   90.00
_cell.angle_gamma   90.00
#
_symmetry.space_group_name_H-M   'P 1'
#
loop_
_entity.id
_entity.type
_entity.pdbx_description
1 polymer ?
#
loop_
_entity_poly.entity_id
_entity_poly.type
_entity_poly.pdbx_seq_one_letter_code
_entity_poly.pdbx_strand_id
1 'polypeptide(L)'
;GSPGAALGAGIGLIHQEIRLLSQLSIAENIFVGRLPMRHGKVDRDYMQAQAQKQLERLGLDVSASRKVEGLSVAAQQLVEIAKALTLNARLLILDEPTAALGGEETELLFQQVERLKAEGVSFIYISHRLEEIARIADRILVLRDGRQIALHATAQVPVRELVEQMVGRSLERIFPVLQAPQDKVMLQVKDLACREFALHGIDFSVRAGEVFGIAGVVGAGRTELIRVIAGAARDIQGHMQLDGETVQLHSPSQAIQAGVVLVPEDRKQQGVVVEHRIEDNLVYGNTDLLRSGNWVSPKSLHAFARNAISRLGVKGAPEQRI
;
A
#
# COMPACT_ATOMS: atom_id res chain seq x y z
N GLY A 1 10.76 -28.84 16.47
CA GLY A 1 9.30 -28.83 16.22
C GLY A 1 9.06 -28.59 14.75
N SER A 2 8.26 -29.42 14.09
CA SER A 2 7.91 -29.23 12.68
C SER A 2 6.64 -28.37 12.55
N PRO A 3 6.42 -27.67 11.43
CA PRO A 3 5.17 -26.93 11.17
C PRO A 3 3.91 -27.78 11.33
N GLY A 4 3.97 -29.07 10.97
CA GLY A 4 2.86 -30.02 11.16
C GLY A 4 2.50 -30.26 12.62
N ALA A 5 3.47 -30.25 13.54
CA ALA A 5 3.21 -30.39 14.97
C ALA A 5 2.52 -29.15 15.56
N ALA A 6 2.82 -27.95 15.05
CA ALA A 6 2.15 -26.72 15.46
C ALA A 6 0.68 -26.67 15.00
N LEU A 7 0.41 -27.09 13.75
CA LEU A 7 -0.96 -27.21 13.24
C LEU A 7 -1.77 -28.23 14.04
N GLY A 8 -1.18 -29.38 14.38
CA GLY A 8 -1.80 -30.39 15.26
C GLY A 8 -2.08 -29.91 16.69
N ALA A 9 -1.37 -28.88 17.16
CA ALA A 9 -1.62 -28.24 18.45
C ALA A 9 -2.73 -27.16 18.41
N GLY A 10 -3.27 -26.86 17.22
CA GLY A 10 -4.30 -25.84 16.99
C GLY A 10 -3.74 -24.43 16.82
N ILE A 11 -2.51 -24.30 16.32
CA ILE A 11 -1.90 -23.00 15.97
C ILE A 11 -1.99 -22.83 14.44
N GLY A 12 -2.69 -21.81 13.97
CA GLY A 12 -2.73 -21.40 12.57
C GLY A 12 -1.84 -20.20 12.32
N LEU A 13 -1.07 -20.21 11.23
CA LEU A 13 -0.23 -19.08 10.80
C LEU A 13 -0.73 -18.58 9.45
N ILE A 14 -0.91 -17.26 9.34
CA ILE A 14 -1.28 -16.57 8.11
C ILE A 14 -0.16 -15.59 7.78
N HIS A 15 0.45 -15.77 6.62
CA HIS A 15 1.62 -15.03 6.18
C HIS A 15 1.24 -13.72 5.47
N GLN A 16 2.18 -12.78 5.46
CA GLN A 16 2.06 -11.50 4.76
C GLN A 16 1.79 -11.65 3.25
N GLU A 17 2.41 -12.65 2.61
CA GLU A 17 2.14 -12.99 1.20
C GLU A 17 1.03 -14.04 1.12
N ILE A 18 -0.09 -13.67 0.49
CA ILE A 18 -1.21 -14.57 0.23
C ILE A 18 -0.77 -15.65 -0.77
N ARG A 19 -0.85 -16.93 -0.37
CA ARG A 19 -0.46 -18.08 -1.18
C ARG A 19 -1.67 -18.93 -1.57
N LEU A 20 -2.67 -18.29 -2.16
CA LEU A 20 -3.80 -19.00 -2.73
C LEU A 20 -3.52 -19.37 -4.19
N LEU A 21 -3.93 -20.58 -4.56
CA LEU A 21 -3.88 -21.08 -5.92
C LEU A 21 -5.08 -20.53 -6.70
N SER A 22 -4.84 -19.52 -7.53
CA SER A 22 -5.87 -18.76 -8.26
C SER A 22 -6.80 -19.65 -9.12
N GLN A 23 -6.25 -20.71 -9.71
CA GLN A 23 -6.98 -21.62 -10.58
C GLN A 23 -7.84 -22.65 -9.85
N LEU A 24 -7.65 -22.80 -8.53
CA LEU A 24 -8.46 -23.68 -7.70
C LEU A 24 -9.63 -22.93 -7.09
N SER A 25 -10.67 -23.68 -6.74
CA SER A 25 -11.80 -23.16 -5.96
C SER A 25 -11.36 -22.74 -4.56
N ILE A 26 -12.18 -21.90 -3.92
CA ILE A 26 -11.99 -21.51 -2.51
C ILE A 26 -11.96 -22.76 -1.63
N ALA A 27 -12.90 -23.69 -1.84
CA ALA A 27 -12.96 -24.95 -1.10
C ALA A 27 -11.67 -25.78 -1.26
N GLU A 28 -11.15 -25.91 -2.48
CA GLU A 28 -9.90 -26.63 -2.72
C GLU A 28 -8.71 -25.95 -2.04
N ASN A 29 -8.62 -24.62 -2.07
CA ASN A 29 -7.58 -23.86 -1.36
C ASN A 29 -7.64 -24.06 0.16
N ILE A 30 -8.83 -24.05 0.75
CA ILE A 30 -9.06 -24.26 2.18
C ILE A 30 -8.62 -25.67 2.63
N PHE A 31 -8.74 -26.68 1.76
CA PHE A 31 -8.41 -28.07 2.05
C PHE A 31 -7.12 -28.59 1.38
N VAL A 32 -6.34 -27.70 0.73
CA VAL A 32 -5.08 -28.07 0.09
C VAL A 32 -4.15 -28.77 1.08
N GLY A 33 -3.58 -29.90 0.64
CA GLY A 33 -2.73 -30.76 1.47
C GLY A 33 -3.49 -31.67 2.44
N ARG A 34 -4.83 -31.60 2.50
CA ARG A 34 -5.68 -32.38 3.41
C ARG A 34 -7.08 -32.64 2.84
N LEU A 35 -7.12 -33.05 1.58
CA LEU A 35 -8.38 -33.31 0.89
C LEU A 35 -9.20 -34.38 1.65
N PRO A 36 -10.47 -34.11 2.01
CA PRO A 36 -11.31 -35.10 2.68
C PRO A 36 -11.57 -36.27 1.73
N MET A 37 -11.49 -37.50 2.25
CA MET A 37 -11.63 -38.72 1.45
C MET A 37 -12.82 -39.55 1.93
N ARG A 38 -13.63 -40.04 0.98
CA ARG A 38 -14.73 -40.98 1.21
C ARG A 38 -14.65 -42.10 0.18
N HIS A 39 -14.52 -43.34 0.66
CA HIS A 39 -14.34 -44.54 -0.19
C HIS A 39 -13.21 -44.40 -1.23
N GLY A 40 -12.07 -43.81 -0.84
CA GLY A 40 -10.89 -43.67 -1.71
C GLY A 40 -10.99 -42.56 -2.76
N LYS A 41 -12.05 -41.75 -2.75
CA LYS A 41 -12.21 -40.56 -3.60
C LYS A 41 -12.34 -39.30 -2.74
N VAL A 42 -11.99 -38.15 -3.29
CA VAL A 42 -12.17 -36.86 -2.61
C VAL A 42 -13.66 -36.60 -2.40
N ASP A 43 -14.07 -36.35 -1.15
CA ASP A 43 -15.43 -36.00 -0.79
C ASP A 43 -15.67 -34.50 -1.05
N ARG A 44 -16.02 -34.18 -2.30
CA ARG A 44 -16.21 -32.80 -2.75
C ARG A 44 -17.41 -32.12 -2.06
N ASP A 45 -18.48 -32.87 -1.82
CA ASP A 45 -19.70 -32.32 -1.20
C ASP A 45 -19.41 -31.92 0.25
N TYR A 46 -18.72 -32.78 1.00
CA TYR A 46 -18.27 -32.44 2.34
C TYR A 46 -17.30 -31.25 2.33
N MET A 47 -16.32 -31.25 1.42
CA MET A 47 -15.32 -30.18 1.30
C MET A 47 -15.98 -28.82 1.05
N GLN A 48 -16.90 -28.75 0.08
CA GLN A 48 -17.62 -27.53 -0.26
C GLN A 48 -18.52 -27.08 0.90
N ALA A 49 -19.28 -27.99 1.52
CA ALA A 49 -20.14 -27.66 2.65
C ALA A 49 -19.36 -27.10 3.86
N GLN A 50 -18.22 -27.72 4.19
CA GLN A 50 -17.38 -27.24 5.30
C GLN A 50 -16.71 -25.92 4.98
N ALA A 51 -16.23 -25.74 3.74
CA ALA A 51 -15.67 -24.47 3.29
C ALA A 51 -16.73 -23.35 3.37
N GLN A 52 -17.91 -23.59 2.81
CA GLN A 52 -19.03 -22.62 2.80
C GLN A 52 -19.40 -22.18 4.22
N LYS A 53 -19.49 -23.13 5.17
CA LYS A 53 -19.73 -22.83 6.59
C LYS A 53 -18.70 -21.86 7.19
N GLN A 54 -17.42 -21.99 6.83
CA GLN A 54 -16.40 -21.07 7.33
C GLN A 54 -16.46 -19.70 6.64
N LEU A 55 -16.80 -19.64 5.35
CA LEU A 55 -16.98 -18.37 4.64
C LEU A 55 -18.14 -17.56 5.23
N GLU A 56 -19.28 -18.21 5.49
CA GLU A 56 -20.45 -17.61 6.14
C GLU A 56 -20.13 -17.12 7.56
N ARG A 57 -19.35 -17.91 8.31
CA ARG A 57 -18.87 -17.53 9.65
C ARG A 57 -18.02 -16.26 9.62
N LEU A 58 -17.28 -16.04 8.53
CA LEU A 58 -16.46 -14.84 8.28
C LEU A 58 -17.22 -13.72 7.55
N GLY A 59 -18.54 -13.88 7.31
CA GLY A 59 -19.36 -12.90 6.61
C GLY A 59 -18.98 -12.72 5.13
N LEU A 60 -18.26 -13.67 4.53
CA LEU A 60 -17.88 -13.61 3.12
C LEU A 60 -18.97 -14.25 2.26
N ASP A 61 -19.76 -13.42 1.59
CA ASP A 61 -20.83 -13.85 0.68
C ASP A 61 -20.27 -14.25 -0.69
N VAL A 62 -19.61 -15.39 -0.74
CA VAL A 62 -19.14 -16.03 -1.99
C VAL A 62 -19.34 -17.54 -1.92
N SER A 63 -19.61 -18.15 -3.06
CA SER A 63 -19.68 -19.61 -3.15
C SER A 63 -18.29 -20.23 -2.97
N ALA A 64 -18.19 -21.23 -2.08
CA ALA A 64 -16.98 -22.01 -1.88
C ALA A 64 -16.51 -22.77 -3.15
N SER A 65 -17.40 -23.00 -4.12
CA SER A 65 -17.05 -23.61 -5.42
C SER A 65 -16.45 -22.61 -6.43
N ARG A 66 -16.54 -21.30 -6.15
CA ARG A 66 -15.94 -20.26 -6.99
C ARG A 66 -14.41 -20.39 -6.98
N LYS A 67 -13.76 -20.13 -8.12
CA LYS A 67 -12.31 -19.94 -8.20
C LYS A 67 -11.85 -18.74 -7.38
N VAL A 68 -10.64 -18.81 -6.85
CA VAL A 68 -10.02 -17.68 -6.14
C VAL A 68 -9.69 -16.51 -7.09
N GLU A 69 -9.47 -16.80 -8.36
CA GLU A 69 -9.24 -15.80 -9.40
C GLU A 69 -10.34 -14.71 -9.40
N GLY A 70 -9.90 -13.45 -9.35
CA GLY A 70 -10.79 -12.29 -9.31
C GLY A 70 -11.45 -12.01 -7.95
N LEU A 71 -11.00 -12.64 -6.85
CA LEU A 71 -11.32 -12.17 -5.50
C LEU A 71 -10.50 -10.93 -5.14
N SER A 72 -11.11 -10.00 -4.39
CA SER A 72 -10.37 -8.88 -3.78
C SER A 72 -9.34 -9.40 -2.79
N VAL A 73 -8.31 -8.59 -2.50
CA VAL A 73 -7.26 -8.95 -1.54
C VAL A 73 -7.86 -9.22 -0.15
N ALA A 74 -8.84 -8.41 0.26
CA ALA A 74 -9.58 -8.62 1.51
C ALA A 74 -10.29 -9.98 1.55
N ALA A 75 -10.99 -10.36 0.47
CA ALA A 75 -11.67 -11.64 0.38
C ALA A 75 -10.67 -12.81 0.40
N GLN A 76 -9.52 -12.67 -0.26
CA GLN A 76 -8.44 -13.66 -0.23
C GLN A 76 -7.88 -13.84 1.20
N GLN A 77 -7.73 -12.75 1.96
CA GLN A 77 -7.30 -12.81 3.36
C GLN A 77 -8.29 -13.59 4.23
N LEU A 78 -9.60 -13.35 4.05
CA LEU A 78 -10.65 -14.10 4.74
C LEU A 78 -10.63 -15.59 4.36
N VAL A 79 -10.29 -15.94 3.11
CA VAL A 79 -10.14 -17.35 2.71
C VAL A 79 -8.96 -18.03 3.43
N GLU A 80 -7.83 -17.36 3.64
CA GLU A 80 -6.73 -17.91 4.45
C GLU A 80 -7.12 -18.04 5.93
N ILE A 81 -7.92 -17.12 6.48
CA ILE A 81 -8.48 -17.27 7.83
C ILE A 81 -9.42 -18.49 7.89
N ALA A 82 -10.31 -18.66 6.90
CA ALA A 82 -11.20 -19.81 6.81
C ALA A 82 -10.42 -21.14 6.80
N LYS A 83 -9.34 -21.19 6.02
CA LYS A 83 -8.40 -22.31 5.96
C LYS A 83 -7.79 -22.61 7.32
N ALA A 84 -7.36 -21.62 8.08
CA ALA A 84 -6.84 -21.85 9.42
C ALA A 84 -7.94 -22.33 10.39
N LEU A 85 -9.17 -21.82 10.28
CA LEU A 85 -10.29 -22.24 11.13
C LEU A 85 -10.75 -23.68 10.89
N THR A 86 -10.67 -24.20 9.66
CA THR A 86 -10.97 -25.63 9.41
C THR A 86 -10.02 -26.60 10.13
N LEU A 87 -8.88 -26.13 10.66
CA LEU A 87 -7.98 -26.91 11.51
C LEU A 87 -8.34 -26.90 12.99
N ASN A 88 -9.50 -26.34 13.36
CA ASN A 88 -9.85 -26.07 14.75
C ASN A 88 -8.78 -25.22 15.46
N ALA A 89 -8.18 -24.27 14.73
CA ALA A 89 -7.18 -23.38 15.29
C ALA A 89 -7.79 -22.59 16.45
N ARG A 90 -7.17 -22.68 17.62
CA ARG A 90 -7.51 -21.92 18.82
C ARG A 90 -6.65 -20.67 18.95
N LEU A 91 -5.50 -20.65 18.28
CA LEU A 91 -4.59 -19.53 18.18
C LEU A 91 -4.30 -19.25 16.70
N LEU A 92 -4.52 -18.01 16.27
CA LEU A 92 -4.18 -17.53 14.94
C LEU A 92 -3.06 -16.49 15.03
N ILE A 93 -2.01 -16.67 14.24
CA ILE A 93 -0.93 -15.70 14.08
C ILE A 93 -1.14 -15.02 12.74
N LEU A 94 -1.33 -13.71 12.76
CA LEU A 94 -1.54 -12.86 11.59
C LEU A 94 -0.30 -11.98 11.40
N ASP A 95 0.39 -12.17 10.29
CA ASP A 95 1.63 -11.47 9.95
C ASP A 95 1.36 -10.35 8.94
N GLU A 96 1.33 -9.10 9.41
CA GLU A 96 1.00 -7.88 8.64
C GLU A 96 -0.21 -8.03 7.70
N PRO A 97 -1.38 -8.48 8.20
CA PRO A 97 -2.48 -8.96 7.35
C PRO A 97 -3.21 -7.85 6.55
N THR A 98 -2.88 -6.59 6.79
CA THR A 98 -3.50 -5.40 6.20
C THR A 98 -2.57 -4.64 5.27
N ALA A 99 -1.34 -5.13 5.06
CA ALA A 99 -0.31 -4.42 4.27
C ALA A 99 -0.76 -4.09 2.83
N ALA A 100 -1.70 -4.86 2.28
CA ALA A 100 -2.26 -4.69 0.94
C ALA A 100 -3.75 -4.29 0.93
N LEU A 101 -4.32 -3.89 2.08
CA LEU A 101 -5.75 -3.57 2.22
C LEU A 101 -6.01 -2.07 2.35
N GLY A 102 -7.12 -1.60 1.77
CA GLY A 102 -7.65 -0.26 2.01
C GLY A 102 -8.24 -0.08 3.41
N GLY A 103 -8.64 1.14 3.75
CA GLY A 103 -9.22 1.46 5.07
C GLY A 103 -10.53 0.72 5.37
N GLU A 104 -11.48 0.72 4.42
CA GLU A 104 -12.76 -0.01 4.57
C GLU A 104 -12.55 -1.53 4.67
N GLU A 105 -11.65 -2.07 3.84
CA GLU A 105 -11.29 -3.49 3.84
C GLU A 105 -10.63 -3.93 5.16
N THR A 106 -9.80 -3.05 5.72
CA THR A 106 -9.14 -3.26 7.02
C THR A 106 -10.17 -3.33 8.15
N GLU A 107 -11.19 -2.46 8.14
CA GLU A 107 -12.23 -2.48 9.17
C GLU A 107 -13.10 -3.75 9.09
N LEU A 108 -13.41 -4.23 7.87
CA LEU A 108 -14.10 -5.51 7.69
C LEU A 108 -13.30 -6.68 8.29
N LEU A 109 -11.99 -6.71 8.08
CA LEU A 109 -11.11 -7.70 8.70
C LEU A 109 -11.17 -7.63 10.24
N PHE A 110 -11.13 -6.43 10.81
CA PHE A 110 -11.20 -6.24 12.26
C PHE A 110 -12.52 -6.73 12.86
N GLN A 111 -13.65 -6.45 12.21
CA GLN A 111 -14.94 -6.97 12.63
C GLN A 111 -14.94 -8.52 12.68
N GLN A 112 -14.31 -9.17 11.70
CA GLN A 112 -14.21 -10.64 11.72
C GLN A 112 -13.27 -11.14 12.83
N VAL A 113 -12.15 -10.46 13.07
CA VAL A 113 -11.25 -10.80 14.19
C VAL A 113 -11.97 -10.66 15.53
N GLU A 114 -12.74 -9.59 15.74
CA GLU A 114 -13.53 -9.38 16.96
C GLU A 114 -14.58 -10.47 17.17
N ARG A 115 -15.30 -10.85 16.11
CA ARG A 115 -16.26 -11.94 16.15
C ARG A 115 -15.60 -13.26 16.56
N LEU A 116 -14.51 -13.62 15.91
CA LEU A 116 -13.78 -14.85 16.21
C LEU A 116 -13.19 -14.84 17.63
N LYS A 117 -12.72 -13.67 18.09
CA LYS A 117 -12.27 -13.47 19.46
C LYS A 117 -13.39 -13.71 20.47
N ALA A 118 -14.60 -13.22 20.21
CA ALA A 118 -15.78 -13.49 21.03
C ALA A 118 -16.16 -14.98 21.07
N GLU A 119 -15.85 -15.72 20.00
CA GLU A 119 -16.01 -17.18 19.93
C GLU A 119 -14.87 -17.97 20.61
N GLY A 120 -13.89 -17.27 21.21
CA GLY A 120 -12.79 -17.88 21.98
C GLY A 120 -11.52 -18.17 21.18
N VAL A 121 -11.42 -17.68 19.94
CA VAL A 121 -10.17 -17.76 19.15
C VAL A 121 -9.20 -16.69 19.63
N SER A 122 -7.98 -17.09 19.96
CA SER A 122 -6.90 -16.18 20.35
C SER A 122 -6.09 -15.72 19.13
N PHE A 123 -5.53 -14.51 19.21
CA PHE A 123 -4.75 -13.93 18.11
C PHE A 123 -3.37 -13.45 18.57
N ILE A 124 -2.36 -13.65 17.72
CA ILE A 124 -1.12 -12.87 17.71
C ILE A 124 -1.16 -12.03 16.44
N TYR A 125 -1.25 -10.72 16.59
CA TYR A 125 -1.30 -9.78 15.48
C TYR A 125 0.04 -9.04 15.38
N ILE A 126 0.74 -9.22 14.26
CA ILE A 126 2.02 -8.58 13.97
C ILE A 126 1.74 -7.42 13.01
N SER A 127 2.05 -6.20 13.43
CA SER A 127 1.93 -5.01 12.58
C SER A 127 2.86 -3.91 13.04
N HIS A 128 3.35 -3.12 12.09
CA HIS A 128 4.05 -1.86 12.33
C HIS A 128 3.11 -0.65 12.24
N ARG A 129 1.80 -0.86 11.97
CA ARG A 129 0.78 0.19 11.88
C ARG A 129 0.11 0.37 13.24
N LEU A 130 0.51 1.42 13.95
CA LEU A 130 0.12 1.64 15.35
C LEU A 130 -1.38 1.89 15.54
N GLU A 131 -2.06 2.46 14.54
CA GLU A 131 -3.52 2.66 14.55
C GLU A 131 -4.27 1.31 14.63
N GLU A 132 -3.76 0.27 13.96
CA GLU A 132 -4.34 -1.07 13.98
C GLU A 132 -4.18 -1.72 15.35
N ILE A 133 -2.97 -1.62 15.92
CA ILE A 133 -2.67 -2.14 17.25
C ILE A 133 -3.61 -1.52 18.29
N ALA A 134 -3.82 -0.20 18.22
CA ALA A 134 -4.76 0.48 19.10
C ALA A 134 -6.23 0.03 18.92
N ARG A 135 -6.61 -0.43 17.73
CA ARG A 135 -7.98 -0.83 17.38
C ARG A 135 -8.36 -2.24 17.84
N ILE A 136 -7.44 -3.20 17.77
CA ILE A 136 -7.78 -4.63 17.98
C ILE A 136 -7.01 -5.33 19.10
N ALA A 137 -5.85 -4.80 19.52
CA ALA A 137 -5.03 -5.50 20.48
C ALA A 137 -5.57 -5.36 21.90
N ASP A 138 -5.45 -6.43 22.70
CA ASP A 138 -5.65 -6.34 24.15
C ASP A 138 -4.36 -5.93 24.86
N ARG A 139 -3.21 -6.42 24.37
CA ARG A 139 -1.88 -6.26 24.96
C ARG A 139 -0.86 -6.07 23.85
N ILE A 140 0.23 -5.36 24.14
CA ILE A 140 1.26 -5.03 23.15
C ILE A 140 2.62 -5.52 23.63
N LEU A 141 3.30 -6.30 22.81
CA LEU A 141 4.71 -6.64 22.98
C LEU A 141 5.53 -5.81 21.98
N VAL A 142 6.44 -4.98 22.47
CA VAL A 142 7.35 -4.23 21.61
C VAL A 142 8.69 -4.96 21.55
N LEU A 143 9.08 -5.35 20.33
CA LEU A 143 10.35 -5.97 20.04
C LEU A 143 11.27 -4.99 19.30
N ARG A 144 12.56 -5.01 19.65
CA ARG A 144 13.63 -4.29 18.93
C ARG A 144 14.92 -5.11 18.99
N ASP A 145 15.61 -5.26 17.87
CA ASP A 145 16.88 -5.99 17.78
C ASP A 145 16.81 -7.41 18.38
N GLY A 146 15.68 -8.10 18.18
CA GLY A 146 15.44 -9.45 18.73
C GLY A 146 15.21 -9.50 20.25
N ARG A 147 15.03 -8.35 20.91
CA ARG A 147 14.80 -8.26 22.36
C ARG A 147 13.43 -7.65 22.65
N GLN A 148 12.81 -8.13 23.73
CA GLN A 148 11.64 -7.47 24.31
C GLN A 148 12.07 -6.14 24.94
N ILE A 149 11.53 -5.04 24.43
CA ILE A 149 11.73 -3.69 24.96
C ILE A 149 10.65 -3.36 25.98
N ALA A 150 9.39 -3.69 25.67
CA ALA A 150 8.26 -3.42 26.55
C ALA A 150 7.17 -4.47 26.37
N LEU A 151 6.41 -4.69 27.44
CA LEU A 151 5.17 -5.47 27.42
C LEU A 151 4.08 -4.66 28.10
N HIS A 152 3.13 -4.18 27.32
CA HIS A 152 2.00 -3.39 27.78
C HIS A 152 0.80 -4.29 28.05
N ALA A 153 0.19 -4.12 29.22
CA ALA A 153 -1.00 -4.88 29.62
C ALA A 153 -2.28 -4.42 28.90
N THR A 154 -2.23 -3.30 28.19
CA THR A 154 -3.34 -2.69 27.46
C THR A 154 -2.85 -2.15 26.12
N ALA A 155 -3.73 -2.05 25.13
CA ALA A 155 -3.42 -1.33 23.88
C ALA A 155 -3.55 0.19 23.96
N GLN A 156 -3.96 0.73 25.11
CA GLN A 156 -4.07 2.17 25.38
C GLN A 156 -2.69 2.80 25.68
N VAL A 157 -1.77 2.71 24.73
CA VAL A 157 -0.43 3.29 24.83
C VAL A 157 -0.30 4.42 23.81
N PRO A 158 0.22 5.60 24.18
CA PRO A 158 0.44 6.68 23.24
C PRO A 158 1.30 6.22 22.04
N VAL A 159 0.86 6.53 20.82
CA VAL A 159 1.58 6.19 19.57
C VAL A 159 3.05 6.61 19.63
N ARG A 160 3.30 7.82 20.15
CA ARG A 160 4.65 8.35 20.38
C ARG A 160 5.54 7.40 21.19
N GLU A 161 5.02 6.86 22.28
CA GLU A 161 5.77 5.97 23.15
C GLU A 161 6.11 4.66 22.44
N LEU A 162 5.15 4.08 21.71
CA LEU A 162 5.38 2.87 20.92
C LEU A 162 6.45 3.09 19.84
N VAL A 163 6.43 4.23 19.13
CA VAL A 163 7.47 4.58 18.15
C VAL A 163 8.85 4.68 18.80
N GLU A 164 8.97 5.37 19.94
CA GLU A 164 10.23 5.52 20.66
C GLU A 164 10.77 4.15 21.12
N GLN A 165 9.90 3.25 21.58
CA GLN A 165 10.28 1.88 21.99
C GLN A 165 10.74 1.04 20.79
N MET A 166 10.05 1.13 19.65
CA MET A 166 10.38 0.42 18.40
C MET A 166 11.70 0.89 17.78
N VAL A 167 11.96 2.21 17.74
CA VAL A 167 13.14 2.79 17.06
C VAL A 167 14.33 2.96 18.00
N GLY A 168 14.10 3.04 19.32
CA GLY A 168 15.15 3.16 20.33
C GLY A 168 15.85 4.51 20.38
N ARG A 169 15.20 5.57 19.89
CA ARG A 169 15.68 6.96 19.95
C ARG A 169 14.51 7.89 20.24
N SER A 170 14.77 8.98 20.97
CA SER A 170 13.80 10.08 21.14
C SER A 170 13.35 10.60 19.78
N LEU A 171 12.04 10.83 19.59
CA LEU A 171 11.44 11.39 18.38
C LEU A 171 12.11 12.70 17.91
N GLU A 172 12.69 13.46 18.84
CA GLU A 172 13.43 14.70 18.57
C GLU A 172 14.64 14.50 17.63
N ARG A 173 15.15 13.26 17.50
CA ARG A 173 16.24 12.91 16.58
C ARG A 173 15.78 12.18 15.31
N ILE A 174 14.50 11.82 15.21
CA ILE A 174 13.94 11.12 14.05
C ILE A 174 13.63 12.12 12.95
N PHE A 175 13.12 13.30 13.32
CA PHE A 175 12.90 14.38 12.38
C PHE A 175 14.21 15.17 12.21
N PRO A 176 14.77 15.25 10.99
CA PRO A 176 15.93 16.08 10.75
C PRO A 176 15.57 17.54 11.06
N VAL A 177 16.56 18.33 11.51
CA VAL A 177 16.40 19.78 11.56
C VAL A 177 16.16 20.25 10.12
N LEU A 178 14.93 20.62 9.81
CA LEU A 178 14.57 21.15 8.51
C LEU A 178 15.12 22.57 8.42
N GLN A 179 15.76 22.87 7.28
CA GLN A 179 16.13 24.25 6.99
C GLN A 179 14.86 25.08 6.83
N ALA A 180 14.87 26.29 7.39
CA ALA A 180 13.76 27.20 7.21
C ALA A 180 13.64 27.56 5.71
N PRO A 181 12.41 27.61 5.16
CA PRO A 181 12.20 28.07 3.80
C PRO A 181 12.56 29.54 3.66
N GLN A 182 12.87 29.97 2.44
CA GLN A 182 13.10 31.38 2.11
C GLN A 182 11.76 32.13 2.11
N ASP A 183 11.78 33.47 2.15
CA ASP A 183 10.53 34.27 2.13
C ASP A 183 9.89 34.36 0.73
N LYS A 184 10.63 34.02 -0.32
CA LYS A 184 10.14 34.04 -1.70
C LYS A 184 9.03 33.00 -1.90
N VAL A 185 7.83 33.44 -2.26
CA VAL A 185 6.75 32.53 -2.68
C VAL A 185 7.08 31.95 -4.05
N MET A 186 7.17 30.63 -4.13
CA MET A 186 7.46 29.89 -5.36
C MET A 186 6.18 29.47 -6.08
N LEU A 187 5.17 29.00 -5.36
CA LEU A 187 3.86 28.66 -5.92
C LEU A 187 2.79 29.37 -5.09
N GLN A 188 1.90 30.10 -5.76
CA GLN A 188 0.70 30.65 -5.16
C GLN A 188 -0.50 30.04 -5.87
N VAL A 189 -1.41 29.45 -5.08
CA VAL A 189 -2.69 28.93 -5.55
C VAL A 189 -3.79 29.75 -4.89
N LYS A 190 -4.74 30.23 -5.68
CA LYS A 190 -5.91 30.98 -5.22
C LYS A 190 -7.18 30.53 -5.91
N ASP A 191 -8.22 30.31 -5.12
CA ASP A 191 -9.55 29.89 -5.56
C ASP A 191 -9.51 28.72 -6.56
N LEU A 192 -8.60 27.77 -6.32
CA LEU A 192 -8.42 26.64 -7.24
C LEU A 192 -9.62 25.69 -7.10
N ALA A 193 -10.23 25.41 -8.24
CA ALA A 193 -11.38 24.52 -8.34
C ALA A 193 -11.22 23.60 -9.56
N CYS A 194 -11.75 22.38 -9.43
CA CYS A 194 -11.78 21.42 -10.52
C CYS A 194 -13.04 20.58 -10.40
N ARG A 195 -13.91 20.66 -11.42
CA ARG A 195 -15.21 19.97 -11.42
C ARG A 195 -15.05 18.45 -11.48
N GLU A 196 -14.07 17.97 -12.25
CA GLU A 196 -13.79 16.53 -12.42
C GLU A 196 -13.55 15.84 -11.07
N PHE A 197 -12.90 16.53 -10.14
CA PHE A 197 -12.50 15.98 -8.84
C PHE A 197 -13.24 16.58 -7.64
N ALA A 198 -14.30 17.35 -7.88
CA ALA A 198 -15.04 18.06 -6.85
C ALA A 198 -14.14 18.89 -5.90
N LEU A 199 -13.12 19.57 -6.45
CA LEU A 199 -12.26 20.50 -5.71
C LEU A 199 -12.83 21.91 -5.82
N HIS A 200 -12.87 22.64 -4.70
CA HIS A 200 -13.51 23.95 -4.62
C HIS A 200 -12.73 24.88 -3.67
N GLY A 201 -12.43 26.11 -4.11
CA GLY A 201 -11.95 27.19 -3.24
C GLY A 201 -10.65 26.89 -2.50
N ILE A 202 -9.67 26.29 -3.17
CA ILE A 202 -8.39 25.92 -2.55
C ILE A 202 -7.41 27.09 -2.64
N ASP A 203 -6.96 27.57 -1.48
CA ASP A 203 -5.99 28.66 -1.34
C ASP A 203 -4.77 28.20 -0.52
N PHE A 204 -3.57 28.30 -1.09
CA PHE A 204 -2.32 28.11 -0.36
C PHE A 204 -1.12 28.71 -1.11
N SER A 205 0.01 28.84 -0.42
CA SER A 205 1.28 29.26 -1.01
C SER A 205 2.41 28.36 -0.54
N VAL A 206 3.36 28.07 -1.43
CA VAL A 206 4.58 27.32 -1.14
C VAL A 206 5.77 28.24 -1.39
N ARG A 207 6.67 28.34 -0.42
CA ARG A 207 7.88 29.15 -0.47
C ARG A 207 9.07 28.39 -1.05
N ALA A 208 10.07 29.12 -1.53
CA ALA A 208 11.29 28.53 -2.06
C ALA A 208 12.03 27.75 -0.96
N GLY A 209 12.31 26.48 -1.22
CA GLY A 209 12.92 25.55 -0.25
C GLY A 209 11.94 24.97 0.77
N GLU A 210 10.64 25.27 0.67
CA GLU A 210 9.62 24.70 1.56
C GLU A 210 9.22 23.29 1.14
N VAL A 211 9.13 22.39 2.13
CA VAL A 211 8.42 21.12 1.99
C VAL A 211 6.99 21.34 2.50
N PHE A 212 6.07 21.63 1.58
CA PHE A 212 4.66 21.86 1.92
C PHE A 212 3.91 20.53 2.03
N GLY A 213 3.36 20.25 3.21
CA GLY A 213 2.64 19.01 3.50
C GLY A 213 1.14 19.13 3.22
N ILE A 214 0.58 18.17 2.49
CA ILE A 214 -0.88 18.04 2.28
C ILE A 214 -1.34 16.77 3.00
N ALA A 215 -2.30 16.92 3.92
CA ALA A 215 -2.86 15.81 4.71
C ALA A 215 -4.38 15.81 4.63
N GLY A 216 -4.98 14.62 4.80
CA GLY A 216 -6.42 14.40 4.67
C GLY A 216 -6.75 12.91 4.67
N VAL A 217 -8.00 12.57 4.97
CA VAL A 217 -8.51 11.19 4.91
C VAL A 217 -8.58 10.68 3.47
N VAL A 218 -8.79 9.38 3.29
CA VAL A 218 -9.03 8.80 1.96
C VAL A 218 -10.23 9.50 1.30
N GLY A 219 -10.09 9.88 0.03
CA GLY A 219 -11.12 10.62 -0.70
C GLY A 219 -11.12 12.14 -0.45
N ALA A 220 -10.22 12.69 0.36
CA ALA A 220 -10.14 14.13 0.62
C ALA A 220 -9.61 14.97 -0.57
N GLY A 221 -9.34 14.37 -1.73
CA GLY A 221 -8.90 15.11 -2.92
C GLY A 221 -7.38 15.38 -2.98
N ARG A 222 -6.55 14.68 -2.20
CA ARG A 222 -5.08 14.94 -2.13
C ARG A 222 -4.39 14.64 -3.45
N THR A 223 -4.64 13.46 -4.00
CA THR A 223 -4.02 12.99 -5.25
C THR A 223 -4.59 13.77 -6.44
N GLU A 224 -5.88 14.09 -6.36
CA GLU A 224 -6.61 14.92 -7.31
C GLU A 224 -6.06 16.36 -7.36
N LEU A 225 -5.83 16.98 -6.20
CA LEU A 225 -5.26 18.33 -6.11
C LEU A 225 -3.89 18.41 -6.77
N ILE A 226 -3.02 17.44 -6.50
CA ILE A 226 -1.69 17.39 -7.10
C ILE A 226 -1.78 17.19 -8.62
N ARG A 227 -2.72 16.36 -9.10
CA ARG A 227 -2.99 16.19 -10.54
C ARG A 227 -3.44 17.49 -11.19
N VAL A 228 -4.33 18.25 -10.55
CA VAL A 228 -4.77 19.56 -11.03
C VAL A 228 -3.61 20.53 -11.15
N ILE A 229 -2.75 20.62 -10.12
CA ILE A 229 -1.55 21.47 -10.13
C ILE A 229 -0.59 21.07 -11.27
N ALA A 230 -0.51 19.77 -11.57
CA ALA A 230 0.30 19.24 -12.67
C ALA A 230 -0.39 19.34 -14.05
N GLY A 231 -1.55 20.00 -14.16
CA GLY A 231 -2.32 20.10 -15.41
C GLY A 231 -2.85 18.76 -15.93
N ALA A 232 -2.94 17.74 -15.07
CA ALA A 232 -3.42 16.40 -15.39
C ALA A 232 -4.93 16.24 -15.08
N ALA A 233 -5.73 17.27 -15.33
CA ALA A 233 -7.16 17.32 -15.08
C ALA A 233 -7.86 18.20 -16.13
N ARG A 234 -9.17 18.05 -16.30
CA ARG A 234 -10.00 18.94 -17.12
C ARG A 234 -10.72 19.97 -16.25
N ASP A 235 -11.19 21.04 -16.89
CA ASP A 235 -12.01 22.10 -16.27
C ASP A 235 -11.39 22.70 -15.00
N ILE A 236 -10.08 23.00 -15.07
CA ILE A 236 -9.33 23.66 -14.00
C ILE A 236 -9.70 25.14 -13.98
N GLN A 237 -10.14 25.63 -12.82
CA GLN A 237 -10.49 27.02 -12.56
C GLN A 237 -9.67 27.56 -11.39
N GLY A 238 -9.61 28.88 -11.26
CA GLY A 238 -8.81 29.57 -10.25
C GLY A 238 -7.54 30.18 -10.82
N HIS A 239 -6.66 30.60 -9.91
CA HIS A 239 -5.45 31.34 -10.24
C HIS A 239 -4.22 30.64 -9.65
N MET A 240 -3.24 30.36 -10.51
CA MET A 240 -1.94 29.84 -10.10
C MET A 240 -0.85 30.81 -10.55
N GLN A 241 0.11 31.07 -9.65
CA GLN A 241 1.34 31.80 -9.97
C GLN A 241 2.54 30.95 -9.60
N LEU A 242 3.49 30.83 -10.52
CA LEU A 242 4.75 30.13 -10.31
C LEU A 242 5.89 31.12 -10.49
N ASP A 243 6.75 31.24 -9.49
CA ASP A 243 7.82 32.24 -9.42
C ASP A 243 7.35 33.67 -9.77
N GLY A 244 6.15 34.05 -9.29
CA GLY A 244 5.53 35.35 -9.54
C GLY A 244 4.84 35.50 -10.90
N GLU A 245 4.96 34.53 -11.81
CA GLU A 245 4.30 34.54 -13.11
C GLU A 245 2.97 33.80 -13.06
N THR A 246 1.90 34.39 -13.60
CA THR A 246 0.61 33.71 -13.71
C THR A 246 0.71 32.56 -14.71
N VAL A 247 0.41 31.35 -14.26
CA VAL A 247 0.42 30.14 -15.09
C VAL A 247 -0.98 29.57 -15.24
N GLN A 248 -1.29 29.08 -16.44
CA GLN A 248 -2.48 28.27 -16.70
C GLN A 248 -2.04 26.93 -17.28
N LEU A 249 -2.04 25.91 -16.41
CA LEU A 249 -1.54 24.58 -16.73
C LEU A 249 -2.73 23.68 -17.09
N HIS A 250 -2.98 23.51 -18.39
CA HIS A 250 -4.08 22.68 -18.92
C HIS A 250 -3.60 21.31 -19.42
N SER A 251 -2.29 21.03 -19.28
CA SER A 251 -1.71 19.74 -19.64
C SER A 251 -0.43 19.45 -18.83
N PRO A 252 -0.07 18.17 -18.64
CA PRO A 252 1.20 17.80 -18.00
C PRO A 252 2.44 18.35 -18.72
N SER A 253 2.39 18.43 -20.06
CA SER A 253 3.48 18.99 -20.86
C SER A 253 3.75 20.47 -20.52
N GLN A 254 2.69 21.27 -20.36
CA GLN A 254 2.80 22.67 -19.95
C GLN A 254 3.34 22.80 -18.52
N ALA A 255 2.90 21.93 -17.60
CA ALA A 255 3.40 21.90 -16.24
C ALA A 255 4.91 21.62 -16.20
N ILE A 256 5.37 20.62 -16.95
CA ILE A 256 6.79 20.26 -17.05
C ILE A 256 7.60 21.42 -17.65
N GLN A 257 7.11 22.09 -18.69
CA GLN A 257 7.76 23.27 -19.28
C GLN A 257 7.86 24.44 -18.30
N ALA A 258 6.87 24.59 -17.42
CA ALA A 258 6.91 25.56 -16.32
C ALA A 258 7.80 25.10 -15.14
N GLY A 259 8.36 23.89 -15.18
CA GLY A 259 9.20 23.35 -14.10
C GLY A 259 8.43 22.63 -12.99
N VAL A 260 7.13 22.35 -13.20
CA VAL A 260 6.29 21.58 -12.29
C VAL A 260 6.27 20.11 -12.72
N VAL A 261 6.80 19.22 -11.87
CA VAL A 261 6.88 17.79 -12.15
C VAL A 261 6.13 17.00 -11.09
N LEU A 262 5.27 16.07 -11.54
CA LEU A 262 4.51 15.18 -10.69
C LEU A 262 5.22 13.83 -10.54
N VAL A 263 5.47 13.42 -9.29
CA VAL A 263 5.80 12.04 -8.95
C VAL A 263 4.55 11.36 -8.39
N PRO A 264 3.93 10.40 -9.11
CA PRO A 264 2.62 9.87 -8.75
C PRO A 264 2.68 8.90 -7.57
N GLU A 265 1.54 8.74 -6.90
CA GLU A 265 1.32 7.79 -5.81
C GLU A 265 1.49 6.34 -6.29
N ASP A 266 0.82 5.95 -7.38
CA ASP A 266 1.01 4.65 -8.02
C ASP A 266 2.16 4.70 -9.01
N ARG A 267 3.35 4.37 -8.50
CA ARG A 267 4.58 4.38 -9.29
C ARG A 267 4.57 3.35 -10.42
N LYS A 268 3.87 2.21 -10.27
CA LYS A 268 3.88 1.12 -11.24
C LYS A 268 2.95 1.38 -12.41
N GLN A 269 1.76 1.93 -12.14
CA GLN A 269 0.78 2.19 -13.20
C GLN A 269 0.93 3.59 -13.81
N GLN A 270 1.46 4.56 -13.07
CA GLN A 270 1.45 5.98 -13.48
C GLN A 270 2.86 6.58 -13.57
N GLY A 271 3.88 5.96 -12.95
CA GLY A 271 5.24 6.50 -12.88
C GLY A 271 6.21 5.89 -13.90
N VAL A 272 6.02 4.63 -14.30
CA VAL A 272 6.90 3.91 -15.23
C VAL A 272 6.11 2.99 -16.15
N VAL A 273 6.67 2.69 -17.32
CA VAL A 273 6.21 1.63 -18.21
C VAL A 273 6.96 0.36 -17.84
N VAL A 274 6.32 -0.48 -17.03
CA VAL A 274 6.92 -1.70 -16.44
C VAL A 274 7.46 -2.67 -17.50
N GLU A 275 6.79 -2.77 -18.65
CA GLU A 275 7.20 -3.67 -19.74
C GLU A 275 8.49 -3.24 -20.46
N HIS A 276 8.92 -1.99 -20.23
CA HIS A 276 10.06 -1.38 -20.90
C HIS A 276 11.31 -1.38 -20.04
N ARG A 277 12.45 -1.05 -20.64
CA ARG A 277 13.74 -1.06 -19.94
C ARG A 277 13.87 0.16 -19.03
N ILE A 278 14.79 0.08 -18.07
CA ILE A 278 15.14 1.21 -17.19
C ILE A 278 15.62 2.40 -18.05
N GLU A 279 16.45 2.14 -19.07
CA GLU A 279 16.94 3.19 -19.97
C GLU A 279 15.81 3.91 -20.72
N ASP A 280 14.81 3.15 -21.19
CA ASP A 280 13.67 3.72 -21.91
C ASP A 280 12.83 4.63 -20.99
N ASN A 281 12.58 4.16 -19.76
CA ASN A 281 11.81 4.89 -18.75
C ASN A 281 12.49 6.20 -18.32
N LEU A 282 13.82 6.23 -18.25
CA LEU A 282 14.57 7.45 -17.97
C LEU A 282 14.50 8.47 -19.11
N VAL A 283 14.23 8.01 -20.34
CA VAL A 283 14.22 8.82 -21.54
C VAL A 283 12.86 9.41 -21.85
N TYR A 284 11.75 8.72 -21.53
CA TYR A 284 10.40 9.13 -21.96
C TYR A 284 10.02 10.57 -21.59
N GLY A 285 10.55 11.10 -20.47
CA GLY A 285 10.35 12.48 -20.05
C GLY A 285 11.45 13.48 -20.42
N ASN A 286 12.55 13.03 -21.05
CA ASN A 286 13.78 13.81 -21.25
C ASN A 286 14.27 13.81 -22.71
N THR A 287 13.40 13.50 -23.68
CA THR A 287 13.79 13.40 -25.10
C THR A 287 14.28 14.73 -25.67
N ASP A 288 13.83 15.86 -25.11
CA ASP A 288 14.26 17.22 -25.38
C ASP A 288 15.72 17.48 -24.98
N LEU A 289 16.19 16.92 -23.86
CA LEU A 289 17.59 17.00 -23.41
C LEU A 289 18.56 16.19 -24.27
N LEU A 290 18.04 15.32 -25.13
CA LEU A 290 18.81 14.34 -25.92
C LEU A 290 18.86 14.65 -27.42
N ARG A 291 18.26 15.76 -27.82
CA ARG A 291 18.23 16.21 -29.21
C ARG A 291 19.54 16.89 -29.61
N SER A 292 20.26 16.30 -30.58
CA SER A 292 21.22 17.03 -31.42
C SER A 292 20.55 17.32 -32.77
N GLY A 293 19.81 18.41 -32.86
CA GLY A 293 18.91 18.67 -33.99
C GLY A 293 17.62 17.82 -33.92
N ASN A 294 17.13 17.31 -35.06
CA ASN A 294 15.88 16.53 -35.14
C ASN A 294 16.05 15.03 -34.85
N TRP A 295 17.24 14.58 -34.46
CA TRP A 295 17.57 13.16 -34.31
C TRP A 295 18.07 12.86 -32.89
N VAL A 296 17.63 11.72 -32.36
CA VAL A 296 18.11 11.16 -31.09
C VAL A 296 18.92 9.91 -31.41
N SER A 297 20.19 9.88 -31.01
CA SER A 297 21.06 8.73 -31.28
C SER A 297 20.95 7.66 -30.17
N PRO A 298 20.99 6.36 -30.49
CA PRO A 298 21.02 5.29 -29.47
C PRO A 298 22.18 5.42 -28.48
N LYS A 299 23.33 5.95 -28.93
CA LYS A 299 24.51 6.15 -28.08
C LYS A 299 24.30 7.26 -27.05
N SER A 300 23.66 8.36 -27.43
CA SER A 300 23.37 9.47 -26.51
C SER A 300 22.31 9.09 -25.47
N LEU A 301 21.29 8.32 -25.88
CA LEU A 301 20.29 7.72 -24.99
C LEU A 301 20.93 6.88 -23.90
N HIS A 302 21.76 5.91 -24.31
CA HIS A 302 22.40 4.99 -23.39
C HIS A 302 23.38 5.70 -22.43
N ALA A 303 24.13 6.69 -22.93
CA ALA A 303 25.02 7.51 -22.11
C ALA A 303 24.26 8.33 -21.05
N PHE A 304 23.12 8.91 -21.42
CA PHE A 304 22.26 9.65 -20.48
C PHE A 304 21.67 8.74 -19.40
N ALA A 305 21.09 7.60 -19.80
CA ALA A 305 20.53 6.63 -18.86
C ALA A 305 21.59 6.16 -17.85
N ARG A 306 22.81 5.83 -18.31
CA ARG A 306 23.90 5.40 -17.42
C ARG A 306 24.31 6.49 -16.42
N ASN A 307 24.35 7.74 -16.85
CA ASN A 307 24.65 8.88 -15.98
C ASN A 307 23.54 9.09 -14.93
N ALA A 308 22.28 9.10 -15.37
CA ALA A 308 21.13 9.23 -14.48
C ALA A 308 21.07 8.11 -13.43
N ILE A 309 21.30 6.85 -13.82
CA ILE A 309 21.37 5.70 -12.91
C ILE A 309 22.45 5.90 -11.85
N SER A 310 23.65 6.31 -12.26
CA SER A 310 24.77 6.55 -11.34
C SER A 310 24.49 7.72 -10.39
N ARG A 311 23.87 8.80 -10.86
CA ARG A 311 23.60 10.00 -10.06
C ARG A 311 22.46 9.80 -9.06
N LEU A 312 21.42 9.06 -9.46
CA LEU A 312 20.23 8.80 -8.66
C LEU A 312 20.34 7.52 -7.81
N GLY A 313 21.40 6.73 -7.98
CA GLY A 313 21.62 5.50 -7.23
C GLY A 313 20.61 4.40 -7.57
N VAL A 314 20.11 4.36 -8.81
CA VAL A 314 19.14 3.35 -9.25
C VAL A 314 19.81 1.97 -9.25
N LYS A 315 19.18 0.99 -8.58
CA LYS A 315 19.65 -0.40 -8.58
C LYS A 315 19.15 -1.12 -9.83
N GLY A 316 20.05 -1.44 -10.76
CA GLY A 316 19.74 -2.15 -12.00
C GLY A 316 20.65 -1.74 -13.16
N ALA A 317 20.67 -2.54 -14.23
CA ALA A 317 21.38 -2.18 -15.46
C ALA A 317 20.44 -1.41 -16.42
N PRO A 318 20.94 -0.47 -17.25
CA PRO A 318 20.11 0.29 -18.19
C PRO A 318 19.20 -0.59 -19.07
N GLU A 319 19.70 -1.74 -19.53
CA GLU A 319 19.01 -2.65 -20.44
C GLU A 319 18.00 -3.57 -19.75
N GLN A 320 17.98 -3.57 -18.42
CA GLN A 320 17.10 -4.41 -17.61
C GLN A 320 15.66 -3.90 -17.70
N ARG A 321 14.69 -4.81 -17.82
CA ARG A 321 13.27 -4.48 -17.65
C ARG A 321 12.91 -4.30 -16.19
N ILE A 322 11.94 -3.43 -15.92
CA ILE A 322 11.44 -3.12 -14.57
C ILE A 322 10.67 -4.30 -13.99
#